data_AF-A0A7S3LV33-F1
#
_entry.id   AF-A0A7S3LV33-F1
#
_cell.length_a   1.000
_cell.length_b   1.000
_cell.length_c   1.000
_cell.angle_alpha   90.00
_cell.angle_beta   90.00
_cell.angle_gamma   90.00
#
_symmetry.space_group_name_H-M   'P 1'
#
loop_
_entity.id
_entity.type
_entity.pdbx_description
1 polymer ?
#
loop_
_entity_poly.entity_id
_entity_poly.type
_entity_poly.pdbx_seq_one_letter_code
_entity_poly.pdbx_strand_id
1 'polypeptide(L)'
;MLPQPPSSKFSSKSTLESLRTLGVTWSYGAQLDGSSFQDLRKMAGSNVAFSVKRKASSDYSETDNSRKMDSSPSPNYSGLPASFSWTDVGHSVVPMRDQLNCGSCYSFATTDMIAARLRIAAVKKSSGAHAIVDQEISVLSPQHVVSCAKYTWKAAQSLCGSPYGQFLS
;
A
#
# COMPACT_ATOMS: atom_id res chain seq x y z
N MET A 1 9.90 26.85 19.29
CA MET A 1 10.65 26.45 18.09
C MET A 1 11.04 24.98 18.26
N LEU A 2 10.56 24.08 17.41
CA LEU A 2 11.02 22.69 17.42
C LEU A 2 12.43 22.64 16.79
N PRO A 3 13.38 21.88 17.37
CA PRO A 3 14.72 21.73 16.78
C PRO A 3 14.61 21.21 15.36
N GLN A 4 15.28 21.87 14.41
CA GLN A 4 15.40 21.34 13.05
C GLN A 4 16.19 20.02 13.12
N PRO A 5 15.71 18.93 12.51
CA PRO A 5 16.45 17.68 12.48
C PRO A 5 17.78 17.89 11.73
N PRO A 6 18.85 17.19 12.12
CA PRO A 6 20.15 17.33 11.47
C PRO A 6 20.05 17.07 9.97
N SER A 7 20.74 17.90 9.19
CA SER A 7 20.76 17.93 7.72
C SER A 7 21.49 16.74 7.08
N SER A 8 21.75 15.66 7.82
CA SER A 8 22.49 14.52 7.30
C SER A 8 21.67 13.83 6.21
N LYS A 9 22.27 13.74 5.02
CA LYS A 9 21.77 12.88 3.95
C LYS A 9 21.99 11.44 4.35
N PHE A 10 21.04 10.58 4.03
CA PHE A 10 21.21 9.15 4.14
C PHE A 10 22.31 8.70 3.18
N SER A 11 23.20 7.85 3.67
CA SER A 11 24.25 7.21 2.89
C SER A 11 24.34 5.78 3.37
N SER A 12 24.18 4.87 2.45
CA SER A 12 24.18 3.46 2.75
C SER A 12 25.60 2.89 2.89
N LYS A 13 26.65 3.59 2.42
CA LYS A 13 28.03 3.07 2.35
C LYS A 13 28.56 2.34 3.59
N SER A 14 28.35 2.88 4.80
CA SER A 14 28.80 2.24 6.05
C SER A 14 27.96 1.03 6.44
N THR A 15 26.67 1.04 6.09
CA THR A 15 25.72 -0.06 6.29
C THR A 15 25.96 -1.20 5.30
N LEU A 16 26.36 -0.90 4.05
CA LEU A 16 26.74 -1.89 3.00
C LEU A 16 27.81 -2.83 3.52
N GLU A 17 28.86 -2.25 4.07
CA GLU A 17 30.01 -3.02 4.53
C GLU A 17 29.68 -3.86 5.76
N SER A 18 28.85 -3.31 6.66
CA SER A 18 28.42 -4.01 7.89
C SER A 18 27.44 -5.16 7.61
N LEU A 19 26.61 -5.07 6.56
CA LEU A 19 25.65 -6.13 6.23
C LEU A 19 26.29 -7.31 5.51
N ARG A 20 27.34 -7.08 4.71
CA ARG A 20 28.08 -8.14 4.02
C ARG A 20 28.73 -9.14 4.98
N THR A 21 29.14 -8.69 6.17
CA THR A 21 29.77 -9.54 7.18
C THR A 21 28.79 -10.39 7.96
N LEU A 22 27.48 -10.10 7.89
CA LEU A 22 26.43 -10.76 8.67
C LEU A 22 25.82 -11.99 7.96
N GLY A 23 26.23 -12.31 6.73
CA GLY A 23 25.75 -13.49 6.01
C GLY A 23 24.25 -13.49 5.73
N VAL A 24 23.64 -12.32 5.54
CA VAL A 24 22.21 -12.17 5.25
C VAL A 24 21.84 -12.70 3.87
N THR A 25 20.60 -13.19 3.70
CA THR A 25 20.09 -13.78 2.44
C THR A 25 19.53 -12.75 1.45
N TRP A 26 19.50 -11.47 1.83
CA TRP A 26 19.00 -10.38 1.00
C TRP A 26 20.13 -9.38 0.69
N SER A 27 20.07 -8.79 -0.50
CA SER A 27 20.95 -7.69 -0.91
C SER A 27 20.20 -6.37 -0.82
N TYR A 28 20.92 -5.26 -0.69
CA TYR A 28 20.32 -3.93 -0.80
C TYR A 28 21.04 -3.08 -1.85
N GLY A 29 20.31 -2.09 -2.40
CA GLY A 29 20.82 -1.14 -3.39
C GLY A 29 20.89 0.31 -2.91
N ALA A 30 21.61 1.15 -3.65
CA ALA A 30 21.84 2.57 -3.32
C ALA A 30 20.69 3.51 -3.76
N GLN A 31 19.48 3.00 -3.98
CA GLN A 31 18.36 3.76 -4.56
C GLN A 31 17.97 5.01 -3.76
N LEU A 32 18.20 5.00 -2.44
CA LEU A 32 17.84 6.08 -1.51
C LEU A 32 19.06 6.92 -1.06
N ASP A 33 20.25 6.63 -1.59
CA ASP A 33 21.46 7.38 -1.23
C ASP A 33 21.33 8.85 -1.62
N GLY A 34 21.69 9.74 -0.70
CA GLY A 34 21.59 11.18 -0.89
C GLY A 34 20.21 11.77 -0.53
N SER A 35 19.19 10.95 -0.28
CA SER A 35 17.90 11.41 0.26
C SER A 35 18.06 11.95 1.67
N SER A 36 17.29 12.98 2.05
CA SER A 36 17.27 13.44 3.43
C SER A 36 16.48 12.47 4.31
N PHE A 37 16.82 12.34 5.60
CA PHE A 37 15.99 11.58 6.54
C PHE A 37 14.56 12.13 6.66
N GLN A 38 14.35 13.42 6.37
CA GLN A 38 13.02 14.01 6.34
C GLN A 38 12.20 13.46 5.17
N ASP A 39 12.80 13.34 3.99
CA ASP A 39 12.16 12.79 2.79
C ASP A 39 11.90 11.29 2.94
N LEU A 40 12.87 10.55 3.49
CA LEU A 40 12.70 9.13 3.82
C LEU A 40 11.53 8.89 4.77
N ARG A 41 11.38 9.72 5.80
CA ARG A 41 10.23 9.66 6.71
C ARG A 41 8.90 10.00 6.03
N LYS A 42 8.89 10.93 5.06
CA LYS A 42 7.68 11.23 4.29
C LYS A 42 7.29 10.07 3.38
N MET A 43 8.26 9.51 2.64
CA MET A 43 8.06 8.35 1.77
C MET A 43 7.55 7.13 2.54
N ALA A 44 8.07 6.88 3.74
CA ALA A 44 7.61 5.79 4.60
C ALA A 44 6.14 5.95 5.06
N GLY A 45 5.53 7.12 4.84
CA GLY A 45 4.25 7.48 5.44
C GLY A 45 4.41 7.86 6.92
N SER A 46 3.40 8.55 7.45
CA SER A 46 3.31 8.67 8.91
C SER A 46 2.81 7.35 9.50
N ASN A 47 3.03 7.13 10.79
CA ASN A 47 2.25 6.18 11.54
C ASN A 47 0.76 6.46 11.29
N VAL A 48 0.13 5.65 10.45
CA VAL A 48 -1.33 5.44 10.43
C VAL A 48 -1.74 4.64 11.68
N ALA A 49 -1.04 4.87 12.81
CA ALA A 49 -1.68 4.90 14.11
C ALA A 49 -2.63 6.10 14.06
N PHE A 50 -3.74 5.89 13.36
CA PHE A 50 -4.92 6.65 13.59
C PHE A 50 -5.06 6.80 15.12
N SER A 51 -4.95 8.03 15.60
CA SER A 51 -5.62 8.42 16.83
C SER A 51 -7.15 8.44 16.63
N VAL A 52 -7.69 7.80 15.57
CA VAL A 52 -8.85 6.95 15.79
C VAL A 52 -8.37 5.93 16.81
N LYS A 53 -8.48 6.32 18.09
CA LYS A 53 -9.02 5.40 19.09
C LYS A 53 -9.98 4.56 18.28
N ARG A 54 -9.66 3.29 18.06
CA ARG A 54 -10.70 2.35 17.70
C ARG A 54 -11.70 2.47 18.86
N LYS A 55 -12.59 3.46 18.83
CA LYS A 55 -13.98 3.10 18.68
C LYS A 55 -13.92 2.22 17.45
N ALA A 56 -13.70 0.92 17.68
CA ALA A 56 -14.38 -0.11 16.92
C ALA A 56 -15.71 0.54 16.63
N SER A 57 -15.88 0.94 15.37
CA SER A 57 -16.86 1.95 14.97
C SER A 57 -18.08 1.78 15.86
N SER A 58 -18.51 2.79 16.61
CA SER A 58 -19.74 2.58 17.39
C SER A 58 -20.95 2.36 16.48
N ASP A 59 -20.77 2.54 15.15
CA ASP A 59 -21.68 2.11 14.09
C ASP A 59 -21.34 0.72 13.50
N TYR A 60 -20.16 0.16 13.79
CA TYR A 60 -19.95 -1.30 13.82
C TYR A 60 -20.44 -1.77 15.18
N SER A 61 -21.75 -1.69 15.32
CA SER A 61 -22.49 -2.32 16.38
C SER A 61 -22.02 -3.77 16.51
N GLU A 62 -21.25 -4.06 17.57
CA GLU A 62 -21.14 -5.41 18.17
C GLU A 62 -22.53 -5.93 18.61
N THR A 63 -23.57 -5.12 18.47
CA THR A 63 -24.97 -5.44 18.76
C THR A 63 -25.82 -5.80 17.53
N ASP A 64 -25.27 -5.85 16.30
CA ASP A 64 -25.88 -6.62 15.21
C ASP A 64 -25.53 -8.10 15.40
N ASN A 65 -25.98 -8.66 16.53
CA ASN A 65 -26.02 -10.10 16.78
C ASN A 65 -27.03 -10.82 15.84
N SER A 66 -27.64 -10.11 14.89
CA SER A 66 -28.59 -10.67 13.92
C SER A 66 -27.91 -11.08 12.61
N ARG A 67 -26.74 -10.52 12.28
CA ARG A 67 -25.81 -11.23 11.40
C ARG A 67 -25.04 -12.21 12.27
N LYS A 68 -25.58 -13.43 12.40
CA LYS A 68 -24.72 -14.58 12.69
C LYS A 68 -23.53 -14.42 11.77
N MET A 69 -22.34 -14.17 12.35
CA MET A 69 -21.10 -14.47 11.67
C MET A 69 -21.29 -15.92 11.29
N ASP A 70 -21.63 -16.17 10.03
CA ASP A 70 -21.66 -17.50 9.47
C ASP A 70 -20.39 -18.15 10.02
N SER A 71 -20.57 -19.25 10.73
CA SER A 71 -19.48 -20.02 11.30
C SER A 71 -18.64 -20.45 10.11
N SER A 72 -17.80 -19.54 9.64
CA SER A 72 -17.09 -19.66 8.41
C SER A 72 -16.25 -20.89 8.64
N PRO A 73 -16.42 -21.95 7.83
CA PRO A 73 -15.67 -23.17 8.00
C PRO A 73 -14.21 -22.77 8.18
N SER A 74 -13.54 -23.33 9.19
CA SER A 74 -12.10 -23.13 9.35
C SER A 74 -11.47 -23.27 7.97
N PRO A 75 -10.75 -22.24 7.48
CA PRO A 75 -10.34 -22.21 6.09
C PRO A 75 -9.63 -23.52 5.74
N ASN A 76 -10.15 -24.25 4.75
CA ASN A 76 -9.55 -25.51 4.35
C ASN A 76 -8.31 -25.20 3.51
N TYR A 77 -7.13 -25.51 4.07
CA TYR A 77 -5.85 -25.27 3.43
C TYR A 77 -5.36 -26.44 2.55
N SER A 78 -6.08 -27.57 2.51
CA SER A 78 -5.62 -28.80 1.85
C SER A 78 -5.46 -28.72 0.33
N GLY A 79 -5.88 -27.61 -0.30
CA GLY A 79 -5.79 -27.37 -1.74
C GLY A 79 -4.92 -26.16 -2.13
N LEU A 80 -4.19 -25.56 -1.18
CA LEU A 80 -3.30 -24.44 -1.50
C LEU A 80 -2.00 -24.93 -2.15
N PRO A 81 -1.46 -24.21 -3.14
CA PRO A 81 -0.18 -24.53 -3.73
C PRO A 81 0.97 -24.25 -2.75
N ALA A 82 2.09 -24.95 -2.91
CA ALA A 82 3.28 -24.76 -2.09
C ALA A 82 3.91 -23.36 -2.24
N SER A 83 3.71 -22.72 -3.39
CA SER A 83 4.10 -21.34 -3.68
C SER A 83 3.02 -20.67 -4.52
N PHE A 84 2.79 -19.39 -4.29
CA PHE A 84 1.76 -18.64 -5.01
C PHE A 84 2.18 -17.18 -5.21
N SER A 85 1.99 -16.67 -6.43
CA SER A 85 2.10 -15.25 -6.74
C SER A 85 0.93 -14.79 -7.59
N TRP A 86 0.27 -13.71 -7.18
CA TRP A 86 -0.79 -13.07 -7.98
C TRP A 86 -0.27 -12.50 -9.31
N THR A 87 1.05 -12.27 -9.44
CA THR A 87 1.67 -11.84 -10.70
C THR A 87 1.60 -12.90 -11.78
N ASP A 88 1.49 -14.17 -11.39
CA ASP A 88 1.51 -15.31 -12.29
C ASP A 88 0.09 -15.72 -12.71
N VAL A 89 -0.93 -15.14 -12.06
CA VAL A 89 -2.35 -15.48 -12.24
C VAL A 89 -3.06 -14.34 -12.97
N GLY A 90 -2.85 -14.30 -14.30
CA GLY A 90 -3.36 -13.23 -15.15
C GLY A 90 -2.79 -11.86 -14.77
N HIS A 91 -3.11 -10.81 -15.51
CA HIS A 91 -2.66 -9.44 -15.18
C HIS A 91 -3.34 -8.86 -13.93
N SER A 92 -3.56 -9.65 -12.87
CA SER A 92 -4.30 -9.30 -11.65
C SER A 92 -3.59 -8.22 -10.82
N VAL A 93 -2.27 -8.08 -10.97
CA VAL A 93 -1.48 -7.06 -10.26
C VAL A 93 -1.24 -5.87 -11.19
N VAL A 94 -1.39 -4.65 -10.66
CA VAL A 94 -1.05 -3.43 -11.41
C VAL A 94 0.47 -3.29 -11.59
N PRO A 95 0.96 -2.52 -12.58
CA PRO A 95 2.37 -2.17 -12.66
C PRO A 95 2.87 -1.51 -11.37
N MET A 96 4.19 -1.59 -11.11
CA MET A 96 4.82 -0.84 -10.01
C MET A 96 4.65 0.67 -10.25
N ARG A 97 4.29 1.40 -9.19
CA ARG A 97 4.02 2.85 -9.25
C ARG A 97 4.86 3.59 -8.21
N ASP A 98 5.00 4.91 -8.40
CA ASP A 98 5.82 5.75 -7.54
C ASP A 98 4.94 6.74 -6.74
N GLN A 99 4.98 6.64 -5.41
CA GLN A 99 4.29 7.56 -4.50
C GLN A 99 5.05 8.89 -4.30
N LEU A 100 6.27 8.98 -4.84
CA LEU A 100 7.19 10.10 -4.70
C LEU A 100 7.43 10.45 -3.23
N ASN A 101 7.79 11.70 -2.94
CA ASN A 101 8.10 12.18 -1.59
C ASN A 101 6.85 12.47 -0.74
N CYS A 102 5.82 11.65 -0.88
CA CYS A 102 4.54 11.77 -0.20
C CYS A 102 4.17 10.47 0.50
N GLY A 103 3.65 10.59 1.72
CA GLY A 103 3.21 9.46 2.54
C GLY A 103 1.86 8.88 2.12
N SER A 104 1.64 8.69 0.82
CA SER A 104 0.39 8.18 0.24
C SER A 104 0.35 6.66 0.10
N CYS A 105 1.32 5.93 0.65
CA CYS A 105 1.39 4.46 0.59
C CYS A 105 0.06 3.75 0.93
N TYR A 106 -0.72 4.28 1.89
CA TYR A 106 -2.05 3.76 2.23
C TYR A 106 -3.03 3.80 1.04
N SER A 107 -2.96 4.87 0.24
CA SER A 107 -3.82 5.09 -0.92
C SER A 107 -3.42 4.17 -2.08
N PHE A 108 -2.11 4.04 -2.34
CA PHE A 108 -1.59 3.10 -3.32
C PHE A 108 -2.00 1.66 -2.98
N ALA A 109 -1.75 1.23 -1.74
CA ALA A 109 -2.14 -0.11 -1.27
C ALA A 109 -3.66 -0.37 -1.41
N THR A 110 -4.49 0.62 -1.06
CA THR A 110 -5.96 0.50 -1.16
C THR A 110 -6.41 0.36 -2.60
N THR A 111 -5.93 1.25 -3.47
CA THR A 111 -6.31 1.28 -4.89
C THR A 111 -5.84 0.02 -5.63
N ASP A 112 -4.65 -0.48 -5.32
CA ASP A 112 -4.09 -1.69 -5.94
C ASP A 112 -4.85 -2.95 -5.54
N MET A 113 -5.25 -3.06 -4.27
CA MET A 113 -6.07 -4.17 -3.82
C MET A 113 -7.45 -4.17 -4.50
N ILE A 114 -8.09 -3.01 -4.65
CA ILE A 114 -9.39 -2.91 -5.34
C ILE A 114 -9.23 -3.28 -6.82
N ALA A 115 -8.21 -2.73 -7.50
CA ALA A 115 -7.89 -3.06 -8.88
C ALA A 115 -7.72 -4.58 -9.07
N ALA A 116 -6.94 -5.23 -8.20
CA ALA A 116 -6.73 -6.67 -8.27
C ALA A 116 -8.02 -7.47 -8.12
N ARG A 117 -8.89 -7.10 -7.17
CA ARG A 117 -10.19 -7.76 -6.99
C ARG A 117 -11.11 -7.59 -8.19
N LEU A 118 -11.15 -6.39 -8.80
CA LEU A 118 -11.92 -6.15 -10.01
C LEU A 118 -11.44 -7.03 -11.16
N ARG A 119 -10.12 -7.16 -11.33
CA ARG A 119 -9.53 -8.02 -12.37
C ARG A 119 -9.83 -9.49 -12.15
N ILE A 120 -9.68 -10.01 -10.93
CA ILE A 120 -10.05 -11.39 -10.58
C ILE A 120 -11.53 -11.64 -10.87
N ALA A 121 -12.41 -10.72 -10.47
CA ALA A 121 -13.85 -10.84 -10.70
C ALA A 121 -14.20 -10.80 -12.20
N ALA A 122 -13.51 -9.97 -12.99
CA ALA A 122 -13.68 -9.91 -14.44
C ALA A 122 -13.28 -11.23 -15.09
N VAL A 123 -12.09 -11.77 -14.75
CA VAL A 123 -11.63 -13.08 -15.24
C VAL A 123 -12.66 -14.18 -14.93
N LYS A 124 -13.23 -14.19 -13.72
CA LYS A 124 -14.25 -15.17 -13.33
C LYS A 124 -15.54 -15.08 -14.15
N LYS A 125 -15.98 -13.86 -14.52
CA LYS A 125 -17.22 -13.64 -15.29
C LYS A 125 -17.08 -14.04 -16.76
N SER A 126 -15.90 -13.89 -17.32
CA SER A 126 -15.65 -14.07 -18.75
C SER A 126 -15.47 -15.54 -19.20
N SER A 127 -15.57 -16.51 -18.30
CA SER A 127 -15.77 -17.94 -18.59
C SER A 127 -14.87 -18.56 -19.70
N GLY A 128 -13.58 -18.21 -19.72
CA GLY A 128 -12.58 -18.83 -20.58
C GLY A 128 -11.18 -18.40 -20.16
N ALA A 129 -10.26 -19.35 -20.00
CA ALA A 129 -8.86 -19.07 -19.72
C ALA A 129 -8.28 -18.20 -20.84
N HIS A 130 -8.06 -16.91 -20.57
CA HIS A 130 -7.75 -15.80 -21.50
C HIS A 130 -8.93 -14.89 -21.89
N ALA A 131 -9.77 -14.52 -20.93
CA ALA A 131 -10.45 -13.24 -21.04
C ALA A 131 -9.40 -12.13 -21.09
N ILE A 132 -9.27 -11.48 -22.24
CA ILE A 132 -8.54 -10.22 -22.37
C ILE A 132 -9.26 -9.22 -21.46
N VAL A 133 -8.80 -9.15 -20.22
CA VAL A 133 -9.08 -8.00 -19.37
C VAL A 133 -8.22 -6.92 -20.00
N ASP A 134 -8.83 -6.04 -20.80
CA ASP A 134 -8.12 -4.89 -21.36
C ASP A 134 -7.25 -4.30 -20.26
N GLN A 135 -5.95 -4.07 -20.53
CA GLN A 135 -5.02 -3.48 -19.55
C GLN A 135 -5.52 -2.13 -19.03
N GLU A 136 -6.40 -1.48 -19.80
CA GLU A 136 -7.11 -0.25 -19.47
C GLU A 136 -8.13 -0.43 -18.32
N ILE A 137 -8.54 -1.67 -18.03
CA ILE A 137 -9.32 -2.03 -16.85
C ILE A 137 -8.41 -1.91 -15.61
N SER A 138 -8.46 -0.70 -15.07
CA SER A 138 -8.52 -0.39 -13.63
C SER A 138 -7.20 -0.12 -12.91
N VAL A 139 -6.27 0.66 -13.47
CA VAL A 139 -5.35 1.41 -12.57
C VAL A 139 -6.17 2.50 -11.90
N LEU A 140 -6.52 2.29 -10.64
CA LEU A 140 -7.31 3.25 -9.88
C LEU A 140 -6.42 4.39 -9.36
N SER A 141 -6.96 5.62 -9.42
CA SER A 141 -6.24 6.82 -9.02
C SER A 141 -6.03 6.88 -7.49
N PRO A 142 -4.78 6.76 -7.00
CA PRO A 142 -4.49 7.00 -5.59
C PRO A 142 -4.79 8.45 -5.21
N GLN A 143 -4.70 9.37 -6.17
CA GLN A 143 -4.97 10.78 -5.94
C GLN A 143 -6.40 11.02 -5.50
N HIS A 144 -7.36 10.27 -6.04
CA HIS A 144 -8.75 10.41 -5.65
C HIS A 144 -8.96 10.11 -4.15
N VAL A 145 -8.27 9.08 -3.63
CA VAL A 145 -8.31 8.77 -2.20
C VAL A 145 -7.58 9.84 -1.39
N VAL A 146 -6.39 10.29 -1.84
CA VAL A 146 -5.60 11.33 -1.16
C VAL A 146 -6.39 12.64 -1.03
N SER A 147 -7.06 13.08 -2.09
CA SER A 147 -7.79 14.35 -2.14
C SER A 147 -9.19 14.29 -1.53
N CYS A 148 -9.89 13.15 -1.62
CA CYS A 148 -11.32 13.09 -1.30
C CYS A 148 -11.68 12.26 -0.06
N ALA A 149 -10.77 11.42 0.46
CA ALA A 149 -11.09 10.58 1.61
C ALA A 149 -11.16 11.41 2.92
N LYS A 150 -12.39 11.62 3.40
CA LYS A 150 -12.73 12.42 4.59
C LYS A 150 -12.02 12.01 5.88
N TYR A 151 -11.55 10.77 5.99
CA TYR A 151 -10.89 10.28 7.21
C TYR A 151 -9.37 10.37 7.15
N THR A 152 -8.80 10.52 5.96
CA THR A 152 -7.34 10.55 5.76
C THR A 152 -6.83 11.91 5.26
N TRP A 153 -7.71 12.87 4.93
CA TRP A 153 -7.34 14.17 4.38
C TRP A 153 -6.31 14.94 5.22
N LYS A 154 -6.40 14.90 6.56
CA LYS A 154 -5.42 15.58 7.44
C LYS A 154 -4.02 14.98 7.34
N ALA A 155 -3.96 13.66 7.22
CA ALA A 155 -2.70 12.94 7.00
C ALA A 155 -2.19 13.17 5.56
N ALA A 156 -3.09 13.17 4.57
CA ALA A 156 -2.75 13.48 3.19
C ALA A 156 -2.15 14.89 3.04
N GLN A 157 -2.77 15.90 3.66
CA GLN A 157 -2.28 17.28 3.59
C GLN A 157 -0.90 17.46 4.22
N SER A 158 -0.66 16.82 5.37
CA SER A 158 0.63 16.92 6.07
C SER A 158 1.75 16.13 5.39
N LEU A 159 1.42 15.02 4.72
CA LEU A 159 2.39 14.13 4.10
C LEU A 159 2.64 14.43 2.62
N CYS A 160 1.70 15.08 1.94
CA CYS A 160 1.72 15.24 0.48
C CYS A 160 1.55 16.70 0.02
N GLY A 161 1.38 17.65 0.94
CA GLY A 161 1.17 19.06 0.62
C GLY A 161 -0.28 19.37 0.24
N SER A 162 -0.50 20.47 -0.50
CA SER A 162 -1.84 20.88 -0.92
C SER A 162 -2.54 19.75 -1.71
N PRO A 163 -3.82 19.43 -1.43
CA PRO A 163 -4.56 18.34 -2.07
C PRO A 163 -4.78 18.50 -3.59
N TYR A 164 -4.37 19.64 -4.15
CA TYR A 164 -4.41 19.97 -5.58
C TYR A 164 -3.06 19.83 -6.29
N GLY A 165 -2.00 19.41 -5.58
CA GLY A 165 -0.71 19.06 -6.18
C GLY A 165 -0.83 17.71 -6.89
N GLN A 166 -0.80 17.72 -8.23
CA GLN A 166 -0.85 16.54 -9.08
C GLN A 166 0.30 15.58 -8.74
N PHE A 167 -0.04 14.34 -8.41
CA PHE A 167 0.86 13.20 -8.63
C PHE A 167 0.68 12.82 -10.10
N LEU A 168 1.75 12.91 -10.88
CA LEU A 168 1.73 12.49 -12.27
C LEU A 168 1.37 11.00 -12.34
N SER A 169 0.41 10.70 -13.20
CA SER A 169 -0.18 9.39 -13.50
C SER A 169 0.83 8.32 -13.86
#